data_AF-A0AAN6MHZ2-F1
#
_entry.id   AF-A0AAN6MHZ2-F1
#
_cell.length_a   1.000
_cell.length_b   1.000
_cell.length_c   1.000
_cell.angle_alpha   90.00
_cell.angle_beta   90.00
_cell.angle_gamma   90.00
#
_symmetry.space_group_name_H-M   'P 1'
#
loop_
_entity.id
_entity.type
_entity.pdbx_description
1 polymer ?
#
loop_
_entity_poly.entity_id
_entity_poly.type
_entity_poly.pdbx_seq_one_letter_code
_entity_poly.pdbx_strand_id
1 'polypeptide(L)'
;MPTPPPGPAPAPQWEASPVDLKWGVLFKADGNPTERWIKILGGLGQHLMDEFRPENTLVITPGKMAAFYSLHKLEQEIFPFTEIFRHPHNATLPDLYQRLACEYFLVPSEPNAHPTLPGLTLAGWTHWVTLFTQAYPHEEAQRLAKAVTALPINAPSLLDGKPERLPKQISRHLLPPAP
;
A
#
# COMPACT_ATOMS: atom_id res chain seq x y z
N MET A 1 -21.57 32.12 44.19
CA MET A 1 -20.33 31.43 43.77
C MET A 1 -20.44 31.14 42.28
N PRO A 2 -19.42 31.45 41.45
CA PRO A 2 -19.48 31.11 40.03
C PRO A 2 -19.17 29.62 39.82
N THR A 3 -19.95 28.97 38.96
CA THR A 3 -19.76 27.58 38.54
C THR A 3 -18.51 27.43 37.67
N PRO A 4 -17.73 26.36 37.81
CA PRO A 4 -16.56 26.12 36.96
C PRO A 4 -16.97 25.85 35.50
N PRO A 5 -16.13 26.22 34.53
CA PRO A 5 -16.43 25.99 33.11
C PRO A 5 -16.46 24.48 32.80
N PRO A 6 -17.26 24.05 31.81
CA PRO A 6 -17.30 22.66 31.40
C PRO A 6 -15.91 22.26 30.87
N GLY A 7 -15.39 21.15 31.40
CA GLY A 7 -14.14 20.56 30.92
C GLY A 7 -14.25 20.13 29.45
N PRO A 8 -13.12 19.98 28.75
CA PRO A 8 -13.12 19.56 27.36
C PRO A 8 -13.86 18.22 27.20
N ALA A 9 -14.77 18.17 26.23
CA ALA A 9 -15.52 16.96 25.92
C ALA A 9 -14.55 15.80 25.61
N PRO A 10 -14.80 14.58 26.11
CA PRO A 10 -13.97 13.43 25.78
C PRO A 10 -14.00 13.20 24.27
N ALA A 11 -12.83 12.97 23.68
CA ALA A 11 -12.70 12.57 22.28
C ALA A 11 -13.53 11.29 22.04
N PRO A 12 -14.15 11.11 20.85
CA PRO A 12 -14.94 9.93 20.55
C PRO A 12 -14.09 8.67 20.72
N GLN A 13 -14.39 7.92 21.78
CA GLN A 13 -13.82 6.60 22.06
C GLN A 13 -14.53 5.59 21.15
N TRP A 14 -14.07 5.47 19.91
CA TRP A 14 -14.39 4.30 19.13
C TRP A 14 -13.63 3.12 19.76
N GLU A 15 -14.35 2.13 20.28
CA GLU A 15 -13.72 0.90 20.74
C GLU A 15 -13.13 0.17 19.53
N ALA A 16 -11.80 0.12 19.46
CA ALA A 16 -11.12 -0.56 18.38
C ALA A 16 -11.50 -2.05 18.34
N SER A 17 -11.97 -2.52 17.18
CA SER A 17 -12.25 -3.94 16.99
C SER A 17 -10.98 -4.76 17.26
N PRO A 18 -11.08 -6.03 17.72
CA PRO A 18 -9.92 -6.92 17.84
C PRO A 18 -9.09 -7.02 16.54
N VAL A 19 -9.74 -6.85 15.39
CA VAL A 19 -9.10 -6.77 14.07
C VAL A 19 -8.25 -5.50 13.95
N ASP A 20 -8.78 -4.35 14.37
CA ASP A 20 -8.11 -3.05 14.33
C ASP A 20 -6.89 -3.02 15.25
N LEU A 21 -7.01 -3.64 16.42
CA LEU A 21 -5.89 -3.79 17.35
C LEU A 21 -4.73 -4.60 16.75
N LYS A 22 -5.01 -5.65 15.96
CA LYS A 22 -3.98 -6.44 15.27
C LYS A 22 -3.32 -5.67 14.13
N TRP A 23 -4.07 -4.86 13.39
CA TRP A 23 -3.50 -3.94 12.42
C TRP A 23 -2.69 -2.82 13.06
N GLY A 24 -3.03 -2.41 14.28
CA GLY A 24 -2.41 -1.31 14.97
C GLY A 24 -2.63 0.02 14.26
N VAL A 25 -1.85 1.03 14.63
CA VAL A 25 -1.96 2.37 14.05
C VAL A 25 -1.20 2.42 12.72
N LEU A 26 -1.94 2.57 11.62
CA LEU A 26 -1.37 2.61 10.25
C LEU A 26 -1.09 4.04 9.79
N PHE A 27 -1.90 4.99 10.23
CA PHE A 27 -1.74 6.41 9.95
C PHE A 27 -1.76 7.20 11.26
N LYS A 28 -0.93 8.23 11.33
CA LYS A 28 -0.92 9.20 12.41
C LYS A 28 -2.14 10.13 12.27
N ALA A 29 -2.43 10.89 13.33
CA ALA A 29 -3.56 11.83 13.35
C ALA A 29 -3.44 12.95 12.30
N ASP A 30 -2.22 13.25 11.84
CA ASP A 30 -1.93 14.21 10.77
C ASP A 30 -2.10 13.60 9.35
N GLY A 31 -2.51 12.33 9.25
CA GLY A 31 -2.68 11.62 7.98
C GLY A 31 -1.39 11.02 7.41
N ASN A 32 -0.24 11.17 8.07
CA ASN A 32 1.02 10.57 7.62
C ASN A 32 1.08 9.06 7.93
N PRO A 33 1.71 8.24 7.07
CA PRO A 33 1.89 6.82 7.33
C PRO A 33 2.78 6.57 8.57
N THR A 34 2.51 5.49 9.29
CA THR A 34 3.39 5.01 10.37
C THR A 34 4.47 4.07 9.84
N GLU A 35 5.50 3.80 10.66
CA GLU A 35 6.48 2.76 10.36
C GLU A 35 5.85 1.38 10.18
N ARG A 36 4.75 1.10 10.89
CA ARG A 36 4.03 -0.16 10.76
C ARG A 36 3.41 -0.31 9.38
N TRP A 37 2.76 0.74 8.89
CA TRP A 37 2.25 0.78 7.53
C TRP A 37 3.35 0.53 6.49
N ILE A 38 4.48 1.23 6.63
CA ILE A 38 5.64 1.06 5.75
C ILE A 38 6.15 -0.39 5.78
N LYS A 39 6.26 -1.01 6.96
CA LYS A 39 6.68 -2.42 7.09
C LYS A 39 5.71 -3.41 6.43
N ILE A 40 4.41 -3.16 6.54
CA ILE A 40 3.38 -4.01 5.91
C ILE A 40 3.48 -3.91 4.39
N LEU A 41 3.53 -2.68 3.85
CA LEU A 41 3.68 -2.46 2.42
C LEU A 41 5.03 -2.97 1.89
N GLY A 42 6.07 -2.89 2.71
CA GLY A 42 7.37 -3.49 2.45
C GLY A 42 7.28 -5.00 2.28
N GLY A 43 6.58 -5.71 3.18
CA GLY A 43 6.34 -7.14 3.04
C GLY A 43 5.53 -7.51 1.79
N LEU A 44 4.51 -6.71 1.46
CA LEU A 44 3.76 -6.81 0.19
C LEU A 44 4.67 -6.68 -1.03
N GLY A 45 5.45 -5.59 -1.08
CA GLY A 45 6.32 -5.31 -2.22
C GLY A 45 7.44 -6.34 -2.38
N GLN A 46 8.00 -6.80 -1.26
CA GLN A 46 9.01 -7.87 -1.26
C GLN A 46 8.44 -9.17 -1.85
N HIS A 47 7.23 -9.56 -1.45
CA HIS A 47 6.57 -10.73 -2.02
C HIS A 47 6.33 -10.58 -3.54
N LEU A 48 5.95 -9.39 -4.02
CA LEU A 48 5.84 -9.13 -5.46
C LEU A 48 7.20 -9.30 -6.17
N MET A 49 8.28 -8.80 -5.58
CA MET A 49 9.62 -8.92 -6.15
C MET A 49 10.10 -10.37 -6.21
N ASP A 50 9.86 -11.14 -5.16
CA ASP A 50 10.37 -12.50 -5.00
C ASP A 50 9.56 -13.52 -5.79
N GLU A 51 8.22 -13.46 -5.73
CA GLU A 51 7.35 -14.56 -6.17
C GLU A 51 6.63 -14.31 -7.50
N PHE A 52 6.41 -13.05 -7.90
CA PHE A 52 5.73 -12.77 -9.17
C PHE A 52 6.74 -12.90 -10.31
N ARG A 53 6.35 -13.47 -11.46
CA ARG A 53 7.28 -13.58 -12.58
C ARG A 53 7.59 -12.23 -13.25
N PRO A 54 8.86 -11.98 -13.65
CA PRO A 54 10.05 -12.78 -13.32
C PRO A 54 10.40 -12.71 -11.83
N GLU A 55 10.70 -13.84 -11.22
CA GLU A 55 10.96 -13.98 -9.77
C GLU A 55 12.30 -13.34 -9.37
N ASN A 56 12.46 -12.99 -8.09
CA ASN A 56 13.68 -12.42 -7.50
C ASN A 56 14.20 -11.14 -8.20
N THR A 57 13.30 -10.22 -8.54
CA THR A 57 13.66 -8.93 -9.16
C THR A 57 14.06 -7.89 -8.13
N LEU A 58 14.93 -6.94 -8.52
CA LEU A 58 15.29 -5.79 -7.67
C LEU A 58 14.23 -4.68 -7.63
N VAL A 59 13.27 -4.70 -8.56
CA VAL A 59 12.22 -3.68 -8.71
C VAL A 59 10.89 -4.32 -9.06
N ILE A 60 9.80 -3.62 -8.72
CA ILE A 60 8.44 -4.00 -9.08
C ILE A 60 8.14 -3.38 -10.46
N THR A 61 8.29 -4.20 -11.50
CA THR A 61 8.08 -3.78 -12.90
C THR A 61 6.60 -3.48 -13.19
N PRO A 62 6.29 -2.76 -14.29
CA PRO A 62 4.90 -2.53 -14.71
C PRO A 62 4.12 -3.85 -14.88
N GLY A 63 4.76 -4.92 -15.38
CA GLY A 63 4.13 -6.23 -15.46
C GLY A 63 3.68 -6.78 -14.09
N LYS A 64 4.50 -6.61 -13.04
CA LYS A 64 4.14 -7.00 -11.67
C LYS A 64 3.05 -6.11 -11.10
N MET A 65 3.07 -4.80 -11.38
CA MET A 65 1.99 -3.88 -11.00
C MET A 65 0.66 -4.31 -11.66
N ALA A 66 0.68 -4.59 -12.96
CA ALA A 66 -0.50 -5.06 -13.68
C ALA A 66 -1.06 -6.36 -13.08
N ALA A 67 -0.18 -7.31 -12.76
CA ALA A 67 -0.55 -8.56 -12.10
C ALA A 67 -1.16 -8.31 -10.71
N PHE A 68 -0.54 -7.46 -9.88
CA PHE A 68 -1.06 -7.09 -8.57
C PHE A 68 -2.47 -6.51 -8.66
N TYR A 69 -2.69 -5.52 -9.55
CA TYR A 69 -4.00 -4.92 -9.73
C TYR A 69 -5.04 -5.89 -10.32
N SER A 70 -4.61 -6.78 -11.23
CA SER A 70 -5.49 -7.79 -11.81
C SER A 70 -5.95 -8.84 -10.80
N LEU A 71 -5.06 -9.30 -9.91
CA LEU A 71 -5.36 -10.30 -8.88
C LEU A 71 -6.24 -9.74 -7.76
N HIS A 72 -6.10 -8.46 -7.46
CA HIS A 72 -6.84 -7.78 -6.39
C HIS A 72 -7.85 -6.77 -6.94
N LYS A 73 -8.45 -7.08 -8.09
CA LYS A 73 -9.40 -6.21 -8.78
C LYS A 73 -10.62 -5.90 -7.91
N LEU A 74 -11.09 -4.66 -7.96
CA LEU A 74 -12.31 -4.19 -7.30
C LEU A 74 -13.53 -4.32 -8.23
N GLU A 75 -14.73 -4.31 -7.65
CA GLU A 75 -15.96 -4.28 -8.45
C GLU A 75 -16.08 -2.98 -9.25
N GLN A 76 -15.71 -1.87 -8.60
CA GLN A 76 -15.60 -0.55 -9.21
C GLN A 76 -14.17 -0.05 -9.06
N GLU A 77 -13.46 0.07 -10.18
CA GLU A 77 -12.10 0.61 -10.23
C GLU A 77 -12.17 2.13 -10.40
N ILE A 78 -11.44 2.87 -9.55
CA ILE A 78 -11.26 4.33 -9.70
C ILE A 78 -10.38 4.64 -10.90
N PHE A 79 -9.31 3.86 -11.06
CA PHE A 79 -8.38 3.96 -12.18
C PHE A 79 -8.20 2.59 -12.82
N PRO A 80 -8.07 2.51 -14.14
CA PRO A 80 -7.81 1.26 -14.84
C PRO A 80 -6.32 0.88 -14.74
N PHE A 81 -5.81 0.68 -13.51
CA PHE A 81 -4.39 0.45 -13.27
C PHE A 81 -3.87 -0.80 -13.98
N THR A 82 -4.67 -1.86 -14.04
CA THR A 82 -4.27 -3.06 -14.77
C THR A 82 -3.96 -2.73 -16.23
N GLU A 83 -4.80 -1.96 -16.91
CA GLU A 83 -4.60 -1.53 -18.29
C GLU A 83 -3.41 -0.58 -18.43
N ILE A 84 -3.29 0.40 -17.53
CA ILE A 84 -2.18 1.38 -17.51
C ILE A 84 -0.82 0.66 -17.46
N PHE A 85 -0.72 -0.37 -16.61
CA PHE A 85 0.52 -1.12 -16.39
C PHE A 85 0.75 -2.28 -17.36
N ARG A 86 -0.30 -2.80 -18.01
CA ARG A 86 -0.21 -3.88 -19.02
C ARG A 86 0.59 -3.44 -20.26
N HIS A 87 0.75 -2.14 -20.47
CA HIS A 87 1.58 -1.58 -21.53
C HIS A 87 2.97 -1.21 -20.96
N PRO A 88 3.95 -2.14 -20.94
CA PRO A 88 5.26 -1.90 -20.32
C PRO A 88 6.06 -0.77 -20.98
N HIS A 89 5.80 -0.48 -22.26
CA HIS A 89 6.38 0.66 -23.00
C HIS A 89 5.50 1.90 -22.98
N ASN A 90 4.58 2.01 -22.01
CA ASN A 90 3.88 3.25 -21.79
C ASN A 90 4.89 4.34 -21.40
N ALA A 91 5.25 5.17 -22.38
CA ALA A 91 6.26 6.22 -22.25
C ALA A 91 5.92 7.24 -21.16
N THR A 92 4.67 7.27 -20.68
CA THR A 92 4.21 8.20 -19.63
C THR A 92 4.42 7.68 -18.21
N LEU A 93 4.74 6.39 -18.01
CA LEU A 93 4.93 5.83 -16.67
C LEU A 93 6.08 6.46 -15.89
N PRO A 94 7.28 6.69 -16.48
CA PRO A 94 8.35 7.39 -15.78
C PRO A 94 7.92 8.79 -15.32
N ASP A 95 7.25 9.55 -16.18
CA ASP A 95 6.74 10.89 -15.87
C ASP A 95 5.68 10.85 -14.75
N LEU A 96 4.82 9.83 -14.75
CA LEU A 96 3.84 9.62 -13.70
C LEU A 96 4.51 9.35 -12.35
N TYR A 97 5.51 8.45 -12.32
CA TYR A 97 6.27 8.17 -11.10
C TYR A 97 7.00 9.41 -10.59
N GLN A 98 7.61 10.21 -11.47
CA GLN A 98 8.25 11.47 -11.08
C GLN A 98 7.26 12.48 -10.48
N ARG A 99 6.10 12.67 -11.12
CA ARG A 99 5.04 13.58 -10.63
C ARG A 99 4.49 13.16 -9.27
N LEU A 100 4.42 11.85 -9.04
CA LEU A 100 3.99 11.25 -7.77
C LEU A 100 5.16 11.02 -6.80
N ALA A 101 6.36 11.50 -7.10
CA ALA A 101 7.58 11.31 -6.29
C ALA A 101 7.84 9.84 -5.88
N CYS A 102 7.44 8.89 -6.73
CA CYS A 102 7.71 7.47 -6.52
C CYS A 102 9.12 7.13 -7.03
N GLU A 103 9.94 6.54 -6.17
CA GLU A 103 11.28 6.10 -6.55
C GLU A 103 11.22 4.90 -7.52
N TYR A 104 11.96 4.97 -8.61
CA TYR A 104 12.00 3.90 -9.61
C TYR A 104 13.39 3.83 -10.26
N PHE A 105 13.69 2.66 -10.81
CA PHE A 105 14.83 2.47 -11.71
C PHE A 105 14.35 2.07 -13.10
N LEU A 106 15.13 2.43 -14.12
CA LEU A 106 14.97 1.89 -15.45
C LEU A 106 15.72 0.56 -15.52
N VAL A 107 15.02 -0.50 -15.90
CA VAL A 107 15.62 -1.84 -16.09
C VAL A 107 15.46 -2.31 -17.54
N PRO A 108 16.35 -3.19 -18.01
CA PRO A 108 16.16 -3.87 -19.30
C PRO A 108 14.90 -4.72 -19.28
N SER A 109 14.14 -4.73 -20.38
CA SER A 109 13.02 -5.67 -20.56
C SER A 109 13.50 -7.10 -20.83
N GLU A 110 14.67 -7.23 -21.44
CA GLU A 110 15.31 -8.49 -21.81
C GLU A 110 16.82 -8.42 -21.57
N PRO A 111 17.53 -9.57 -21.46
CA PRO A 111 18.98 -9.57 -21.36
C PRO A 111 19.63 -8.78 -22.51
N ASN A 112 20.55 -7.88 -22.17
CA ASN A 112 21.28 -6.99 -23.10
C ASN A 112 20.44 -5.87 -23.76
N ALA A 113 19.15 -5.73 -23.43
CA ALA A 113 18.36 -4.59 -23.88
C ALA A 113 18.78 -3.29 -23.16
N HIS A 114 18.57 -2.15 -23.82
CA HIS A 114 18.72 -0.85 -23.16
C HIS A 114 17.70 -0.70 -22.02
N PRO A 115 18.12 -0.26 -20.82
CA PRO A 115 17.20 -0.06 -19.70
C PRO A 115 16.17 1.03 -20.01
N THR A 116 14.91 0.62 -20.16
CA THR A 116 13.80 1.52 -20.53
C THR A 116 12.54 1.26 -19.72
N LEU A 117 12.43 0.11 -19.05
CA LEU A 117 11.26 -0.29 -18.30
C LEU A 117 11.29 0.34 -16.90
N PRO A 118 10.32 1.20 -16.52
CA PRO A 118 10.32 1.84 -15.21
C PRO A 118 9.77 0.88 -14.13
N GLY A 119 10.67 0.32 -13.32
CA GLY A 119 10.30 -0.51 -12.16
C GLY A 119 10.41 0.27 -10.86
N LEU A 120 9.34 0.24 -10.05
CA LEU A 120 9.34 0.87 -8.73
C LEU A 120 10.33 0.15 -7.80
N THR A 121 11.09 0.91 -7.03
CA THR A 121 11.83 0.32 -5.91
C THR A 121 10.84 -0.05 -4.80
N LEU A 122 11.29 -0.77 -3.78
CA LEU A 122 10.43 -1.07 -2.63
C LEU A 122 9.91 0.21 -1.93
N ALA A 123 10.75 1.25 -1.88
CA ALA A 123 10.37 2.55 -1.36
C ALA A 123 9.34 3.25 -2.27
N GLY A 124 9.56 3.24 -3.59
CA GLY A 124 8.62 3.80 -4.56
C GLY A 124 7.26 3.11 -4.56
N TRP A 125 7.25 1.78 -4.43
CA TRP A 125 6.02 1.00 -4.24
C TRP A 125 5.28 1.38 -2.96
N THR A 126 6.01 1.46 -1.85
CA THR A 126 5.41 1.84 -0.56
C THR A 126 4.80 3.23 -0.66
N HIS A 127 5.49 4.17 -1.30
CA HIS A 127 4.97 5.52 -1.53
C HIS A 127 3.74 5.51 -2.44
N TRP A 128 3.80 4.80 -3.58
CA TRP A 128 2.69 4.64 -4.52
C TRP A 128 1.42 4.16 -3.81
N VAL A 129 1.49 3.04 -3.09
CA VAL A 129 0.32 2.48 -2.40
C VAL A 129 -0.17 3.42 -1.29
N THR A 130 0.74 4.09 -0.59
CA THR A 130 0.37 5.08 0.44
C THR A 130 -0.42 6.25 -0.16
N LEU A 131 0.05 6.82 -1.27
CA LEU A 131 -0.60 7.94 -1.94
C LEU A 131 -2.03 7.59 -2.36
N PHE A 132 -2.22 6.45 -3.02
CA PHE A 132 -3.55 6.02 -3.44
C PHE A 132 -4.44 5.62 -2.27
N THR A 133 -3.87 5.09 -1.19
CA THR A 133 -4.63 4.83 0.05
C THR A 133 -5.10 6.13 0.71
N GLN A 134 -4.28 7.18 0.70
CA GLN A 134 -4.68 8.49 1.23
C GLN A 134 -5.76 9.13 0.36
N ALA A 135 -5.65 9.02 -0.97
CA ALA A 135 -6.60 9.61 -1.91
C ALA A 135 -7.94 8.83 -2.00
N TYR A 136 -7.88 7.50 -1.97
CA TYR A 136 -9.03 6.59 -2.15
C TYR A 136 -9.06 5.52 -1.04
N PRO A 137 -9.23 5.94 0.23
CA PRO A 137 -9.08 5.06 1.37
C PRO A 137 -10.14 3.95 1.44
N HIS A 138 -11.31 4.11 0.82
CA HIS A 138 -12.33 3.06 0.86
C HIS A 138 -11.97 1.91 -0.08
N GLU A 139 -11.60 2.25 -1.31
CA GLU A 139 -11.27 1.33 -2.39
C GLU A 139 -9.96 0.61 -2.08
N GLU A 140 -8.94 1.34 -1.63
CA GLU A 140 -7.65 0.75 -1.32
C GLU A 140 -7.68 -0.08 -0.03
N ALA A 141 -8.57 0.20 0.93
CA ALA A 141 -8.84 -0.72 2.04
C ALA A 141 -9.30 -2.10 1.53
N GLN A 142 -10.28 -2.12 0.63
CA GLN A 142 -10.80 -3.36 0.07
C GLN A 142 -9.73 -4.09 -0.74
N ARG A 143 -8.93 -3.36 -1.52
CA ARG A 143 -7.83 -3.94 -2.31
C ARG A 143 -6.77 -4.57 -1.41
N LEU A 144 -6.35 -3.87 -0.36
CA LEU A 144 -5.36 -4.37 0.59
C LEU A 144 -5.87 -5.56 1.39
N ALA A 145 -7.14 -5.58 1.80
CA ALA A 145 -7.76 -6.74 2.43
C ALA A 145 -7.70 -7.98 1.52
N LYS A 146 -8.00 -7.82 0.22
CA LYS A 146 -7.85 -8.87 -0.79
C LYS A 146 -6.40 -9.33 -0.90
N ALA A 147 -5.46 -8.40 -1.02
CA ALA A 147 -4.03 -8.69 -1.16
C ALA A 147 -3.44 -9.45 0.02
N VAL A 148 -3.72 -8.99 1.24
CA VAL A 148 -3.19 -9.60 2.47
C VAL A 148 -3.85 -10.94 2.77
N THR A 149 -5.07 -11.17 2.26
CA THR A 149 -5.74 -12.48 2.36
C THR A 149 -5.14 -13.49 1.38
N ALA A 150 -4.88 -13.06 0.14
CA ALA A 150 -4.40 -13.91 -0.94
C ALA A 150 -2.89 -14.24 -0.82
N LEU A 151 -2.10 -13.28 -0.35
CA LEU A 151 -0.66 -13.39 -0.28
C LEU A 151 -0.21 -13.79 1.14
N PRO A 152 0.80 -14.66 1.30
CA PRO A 152 1.31 -15.12 2.61
C PRO A 152 2.17 -14.04 3.28
N ILE A 153 1.58 -12.89 3.58
CA ILE A 153 2.32 -11.73 4.11
C ILE A 153 2.39 -11.80 5.62
N ASN A 154 3.62 -11.88 6.10
CA ASN A 154 3.91 -11.77 7.53
C ASN A 154 4.34 -10.33 7.81
N ALA A 155 3.69 -9.68 8.78
CA ALA A 155 4.11 -8.40 9.31
C ALA A 155 4.68 -8.59 10.72
N PRO A 156 5.67 -7.80 11.14
CA PRO A 156 6.18 -7.89 12.51
C PRO A 156 5.06 -7.57 13.51
N SER A 157 4.87 -8.51 14.44
CA SER A 157 3.93 -8.46 15.56
C SER A 157 4.13 -7.20 16.39
N LEU A 158 3.04 -6.65 16.91
CA LEU A 158 3.04 -5.48 17.78
C LEU A 158 3.65 -5.77 19.16
N LEU A 159 3.60 -7.03 19.60
CA LEU A 159 3.93 -7.42 20.97
C LEU A 159 5.37 -7.91 21.11
N ASP A 160 5.85 -8.68 20.14
CA ASP A 160 7.14 -9.38 20.24
C ASP A 160 8.00 -9.25 18.96
N GLY A 161 7.56 -8.47 17.97
CA GLY A 161 8.29 -8.23 16.72
C GLY A 161 8.42 -9.44 15.80
N LYS A 162 7.89 -10.60 16.19
CA LYS A 162 7.91 -11.82 15.37
C LYS A 162 6.95 -11.69 14.18
N PRO A 163 7.23 -12.36 13.04
CA PRO A 163 6.29 -12.37 11.92
C PRO A 163 4.92 -12.94 12.35
N GLU A 164 3.87 -12.11 12.28
CA GLU A 164 2.47 -12.49 12.48
C GLU A 164 1.70 -12.30 11.16
N ARG A 165 0.76 -13.22 10.91
CA ARG A 165 -0.17 -13.08 9.80
C ARG A 165 -1.17 -11.96 10.09
N LEU A 166 -1.26 -11.00 9.18
CA LEU A 166 -2.21 -9.89 9.31
C LEU A 166 -3.66 -10.37 9.20
N PRO A 167 -4.62 -9.66 9.84
CA PRO A 167 -6.04 -9.94 9.67
C PRO A 167 -6.48 -9.79 8.20
N LYS A 168 -7.48 -10.57 7.80
CA LYS A 168 -8.02 -10.61 6.43
C LYS A 168 -8.84 -9.38 6.03
N GLN A 169 -9.15 -8.51 6.99
CA GLN A 169 -9.95 -7.31 6.80
C GLN A 169 -9.22 -6.14 7.43
N ILE A 170 -9.11 -5.04 6.69
CA ILE A 170 -8.64 -3.74 7.19
C ILE A 170 -9.86 -2.82 7.28
N SER A 171 -10.12 -2.28 8.47
CA SER A 171 -11.25 -1.38 8.67
C SER A 171 -10.96 0.00 8.09
N ARG A 172 -11.97 0.63 7.50
CA ARG A 172 -11.88 2.00 6.96
C ARG A 172 -11.36 3.02 7.98
N HIS A 173 -11.67 2.82 9.26
CA HIS A 173 -11.27 3.70 10.37
C HIS A 173 -9.75 3.72 10.62
N LEU A 174 -9.01 2.72 10.13
CA LEU A 174 -7.55 2.68 10.23
C LEU A 174 -6.86 3.55 9.19
N LEU A 175 -7.61 4.05 8.20
CA LEU A 175 -7.10 4.84 7.09
C LEU A 175 -7.54 6.30 7.21
N PRO A 176 -6.81 7.25 6.62
CA PRO A 176 -7.13 8.68 6.70
C PRO A 176 -8.54 8.99 6.20
N PRO A 177 -9.21 10.04 6.70
CA PRO A 177 -10.42 10.54 6.07
C PRO A 177 -10.12 10.88 4.60
N ALA A 178 -11.11 10.68 3.72
CA ALA A 178 -10.92 11.07 2.32
C ALA A 178 -10.71 12.60 2.26
N PRO A 179 -9.83 13.09 1.36
CA PRO A 179 -9.60 14.52 1.19
C PRO A 179 -10.86 15.28 0.74
#